data_AF-A0A7C6DTA3-F1
#
_entry.id   AF-A0A7C6DTA3-F1
#
_cell.length_a   1.000
_cell.length_b   1.000
_cell.length_c   1.000
_cell.angle_alpha   90.00
_cell.angle_beta   90.00
_cell.angle_gamma   90.00
#
_symmetry.space_group_name_H-M   'P 1'
#
loop_
_entity.id
_entity.type
_entity.pdbx_description
1 polymer ?
#
loop_
_entity_poly.entity_id
_entity_poly.type
_entity_poly.pdbx_seq_one_letter_code
_entity_poly.pdbx_strand_id
1 'polypeptide(L)'
;MAKCTYVYANVFDSRTAEKVRLGENVRVFPIGRTSILVRVLNGEDAQRIVRRIPGVRKIVLQFDIDNDLCIGCYNCVAACPGNTINELVTNWDEPITTDMFVLRIINGNLVANRVDKCRRVTGDKNCQTCMLACPFKAVNVKSY
;
A
#
# COMPACT_ATOMS: atom_id res chain seq x y z
N MET A 1 -9.55 -9.65 13.92
CA MET A 1 -9.40 -8.30 13.33
C MET A 1 -7.98 -8.07 12.91
N ALA A 2 -7.52 -8.79 11.89
CA ALA A 2 -6.21 -8.56 11.29
C ALA A 2 -6.27 -7.36 10.33
N LYS A 3 -6.39 -6.14 10.86
CA LYS A 3 -6.33 -4.93 10.01
C LYS A 3 -4.89 -4.65 9.61
N CYS A 4 -4.67 -4.37 8.33
CA CYS A 4 -3.38 -3.98 7.79
C CYS A 4 -3.49 -2.59 7.17
N THR A 5 -2.76 -1.61 7.71
CA THR A 5 -2.74 -0.25 7.19
C THR A 5 -1.38 0.05 6.57
N TYR A 6 -1.39 0.62 5.37
CA TYR A 6 -0.21 1.09 4.67
C TYR A 6 -0.25 2.60 4.53
N VAL A 7 0.80 3.31 4.95
CA VAL A 7 0.91 4.77 4.86
C VAL A 7 2.10 5.14 3.99
N TYR A 8 1.83 5.84 2.89
CA TYR A 8 2.85 6.40 2.02
C TYR A 8 3.16 7.84 2.44
N ALA A 9 4.44 8.13 2.67
CA ALA A 9 4.88 9.43 3.13
C ALA A 9 6.19 9.87 2.46
N ASN A 10 6.32 11.18 2.26
CA ASN A 10 7.56 11.81 1.86
C ASN A 10 8.44 12.07 3.09
N VAL A 11 9.73 11.78 2.96
CA VAL A 11 10.76 11.94 3.99
C VAL A 11 11.97 12.68 3.42
N PHE A 12 12.84 13.19 4.29
CA PHE A 12 14.13 13.74 3.85
C PHE A 12 15.07 12.65 3.31
N ASP A 13 15.17 11.52 4.01
CA ASP A 13 15.97 10.36 3.61
C ASP A 13 15.31 9.05 4.05
N SER A 14 14.95 8.21 3.08
CA SER A 14 14.27 6.93 3.32
C SER A 14 15.16 5.90 4.02
N ARG A 15 16.48 5.96 3.85
CA ARG A 15 17.43 5.01 4.46
C ARG A 15 17.57 5.23 5.96
N THR A 16 17.48 6.49 6.38
CA THR A 16 17.43 6.84 7.80
C THR A 16 16.09 6.42 8.41
N ALA A 17 14.98 6.67 7.70
CA ALA A 17 13.64 6.30 8.16
C ALA A 17 13.46 4.78 8.35
N GLU A 18 14.03 3.96 7.47
CA GLU A 18 13.98 2.48 7.55
C GLU A 18 14.58 1.92 8.85
N LYS A 19 15.59 2.59 9.41
CA LYS A 19 16.29 2.15 10.63
C LYS A 19 15.50 2.40 11.91
N VAL A 20 14.39 3.14 11.83
CA VAL A 20 13.59 3.50 13.01
C VAL A 20 12.81 2.28 13.50
N ARG A 21 13.03 1.88 14.74
CA ARG A 21 12.28 0.81 15.40
C ARG A 21 10.99 1.36 15.99
N LEU A 22 9.85 0.93 15.46
CA LEU A 22 8.51 1.43 15.83
C LEU A 22 7.63 0.40 16.53
N GLY A 23 8.11 -0.84 16.68
CA GLY A 23 7.36 -1.98 17.21
C GLY A 23 7.36 -3.15 16.24
N GLU A 24 7.01 -4.34 16.74
CA GLU A 24 7.06 -5.58 15.94
C GLU A 24 6.03 -5.60 14.81
N ASN A 25 4.90 -4.93 15.02
CA ASN A 25 3.78 -4.81 14.08
C ASN A 25 4.00 -3.76 12.99
N VAL A 26 5.12 -3.05 13.01
CA VAL A 26 5.44 -1.98 12.08
C VAL A 26 6.62 -2.36 11.21
N ARG A 27 6.51 -2.10 9.91
CA ARG A 27 7.60 -2.24 8.94
C ARG A 27 7.66 -1.01 8.05
N VAL A 28 8.85 -0.46 7.86
CA VAL A 28 9.12 0.68 6.98
C VAL A 28 9.82 0.16 5.74
N PHE A 29 9.31 0.51 4.57
CA PHE A 29 9.84 0.13 3.27
C PHE A 29 10.28 1.40 2.53
N PRO A 30 11.58 1.58 2.25
CA PRO A 30 12.04 2.65 1.38
C PRO A 30 11.41 2.57 -0.02
N ILE A 31 10.96 3.70 -0.53
CA ILE A 31 10.60 3.85 -1.94
C ILE A 31 11.43 5.01 -2.51
N GLY A 32 12.47 4.66 -3.27
CA GLY A 32 13.47 5.63 -3.71
C GLY A 32 14.21 6.26 -2.53
N ARG A 33 14.69 7.50 -2.70
CA ARG A 33 15.47 8.22 -1.66
C ARG A 33 14.61 9.08 -0.72
N THR A 34 13.43 9.51 -1.15
CA THR A 34 12.67 10.58 -0.49
C THR A 34 11.25 10.17 -0.09
N SER A 35 10.93 8.88 -0.15
CA SER A 35 9.63 8.37 0.24
C SER A 35 9.75 7.03 0.95
N ILE A 36 8.75 6.72 1.77
CA ILE A 36 8.60 5.45 2.46
C ILE A 36 7.16 4.97 2.35
N LEU A 37 6.99 3.66 2.39
CA LEU A 37 5.73 2.99 2.69
C LEU A 37 5.84 2.32 4.05
N VAL A 38 4.91 2.61 4.95
CA VAL A 38 4.91 2.04 6.30
C VAL A 38 3.72 1.11 6.42
N ARG A 39 3.97 -0.17 6.72
CA ARG A 39 2.94 -1.16 7.05
C ARG A 39 2.78 -1.22 8.55
N VAL A 40 1.54 -1.14 9.02
CA VAL A 40 1.13 -1.27 10.42
C VAL A 40 0.08 -2.38 10.51
N LEU A 41 0.32 -3.37 11.36
CA LEU A 41 -0.61 -4.46 11.64
C LEU A 41 -1.44 -4.16 12.89
N ASN A 42 -2.65 -4.73 12.96
CA ASN A 42 -3.54 -4.74 14.14
C ASN A 42 -4.13 -3.38 14.54
N GLY A 43 -4.36 -2.50 13.58
CA GLY A 43 -5.27 -1.36 13.77
C GLY A 43 -4.77 -0.22 14.66
N GLU A 44 -3.48 -0.18 14.99
CA GLU A 44 -2.88 1.00 15.63
C GLU A 44 -3.06 2.25 14.74
N ASP A 45 -3.05 3.44 15.34
CA ASP A 45 -3.11 4.71 14.61
C ASP A 45 -1.84 4.89 13.75
N ALA A 46 -1.92 4.41 12.51
CA ALA A 46 -0.81 4.36 11.58
C ALA A 46 -0.27 5.76 11.26
N GLN A 47 -1.11 6.80 11.25
CA GLN A 47 -0.62 8.16 11.03
C GLN A 47 0.21 8.65 12.21
N ARG A 48 -0.25 8.40 13.44
CA ARG A 48 0.51 8.75 14.65
C ARG A 48 1.85 8.03 14.68
N ILE A 49 1.89 6.77 14.27
CA ILE A 49 3.15 6.00 14.15
C ILE A 49 4.07 6.61 13.11
N VAL A 50 3.59 6.91 11.90
CA VAL A 50 4.41 7.52 10.85
C VAL A 50 4.95 8.88 11.29
N ARG A 51 4.17 9.70 12.00
CA ARG A 51 4.64 10.99 12.53
C ARG A 51 5.78 10.88 13.55
N ARG A 52 6.03 9.71 14.14
CA ARG A 52 7.17 9.46 15.04
C ARG A 52 8.48 9.24 14.28
N ILE A 53 8.43 9.00 12.97
CA ILE A 53 9.62 8.81 12.13
C ILE A 53 10.28 10.18 11.91
N PRO A 54 11.54 10.37 12.35
CA PRO A 54 12.25 11.62 12.12
C PRO A 54 12.36 11.93 10.63
N GLY A 55 12.05 13.17 10.27
CA GLY A 55 12.18 13.64 8.89
C GLY A 55 11.02 13.30 7.96
N VAL A 56 9.89 12.81 8.48
CA VAL A 56 8.62 12.80 7.73
C VAL A 56 8.20 14.23 7.42
N ARG A 57 8.01 14.52 6.13
CA ARG A 57 7.60 15.83 5.62
C ARG A 57 6.09 15.89 5.39
N LYS A 58 5.54 14.87 4.75
CA LYS A 58 4.13 14.83 4.36
C LYS A 58 3.64 13.39 4.27
N ILE A 59 2.51 13.09 4.92
CA ILE A 59 1.74 11.88 4.63
C ILE A 59 0.93 12.15 3.36
N VAL A 60 0.99 11.23 2.39
CA VAL A 60 0.42 11.44 1.06
C VAL A 60 -0.81 10.56 0.85
N LEU A 61 -0.72 9.29 1.23
CA LEU A 61 -1.75 8.28 0.95
C LEU A 61 -1.80 7.24 2.07
N GLN A 62 -2.98 6.73 2.36
CA GLN A 62 -3.20 5.62 3.29
C GLN A 62 -4.13 4.58 2.68
N PHE A 63 -3.72 3.32 2.68
CA PHE A 63 -4.58 2.16 2.45
C PHE A 63 -4.93 1.53 3.79
N ASP A 64 -6.22 1.35 4.05
CA ASP A 64 -6.73 0.53 5.14
C ASP A 64 -7.29 -0.76 4.51
N ILE A 65 -6.72 -1.91 4.89
CA ILE A 65 -7.13 -3.23 4.41
C ILE A 65 -7.63 -4.04 5.59
N ASP A 66 -8.86 -4.54 5.47
CA ASP A 66 -9.45 -5.49 6.40
C ASP A 66 -9.17 -6.91 5.90
N ASN A 67 -8.19 -7.58 6.52
CA ASN A 67 -7.84 -8.94 6.11
C ASN A 67 -8.87 -9.98 6.54
N ASP A 68 -9.79 -9.65 7.46
CA ASP A 68 -10.88 -10.56 7.81
C ASP A 68 -11.94 -10.59 6.68
N LEU A 69 -12.03 -9.51 5.88
CA LEU A 69 -12.90 -9.42 4.69
C LEU A 69 -12.18 -9.74 3.37
N CYS A 70 -10.86 -9.63 3.33
CA CYS A 70 -10.09 -9.85 2.12
C CYS A 70 -9.92 -11.35 1.84
N ILE A 71 -10.57 -11.85 0.80
CA ILE A 71 -10.43 -13.26 0.36
C ILE A 71 -9.36 -13.46 -0.72
N GLY A 72 -8.57 -12.42 -1.04
CA GLY A 72 -7.51 -12.54 -2.03
C GLY A 72 -7.98 -12.76 -3.48
N CYS A 73 -9.17 -12.27 -3.87
CA CYS A 73 -9.76 -12.50 -5.20
C CYS A 73 -9.13 -11.71 -6.37
N TYR A 74 -8.06 -10.93 -6.15
CA TYR A 74 -7.33 -10.16 -7.17
C TYR A 74 -8.11 -9.07 -7.95
N ASN A 75 -9.42 -8.90 -7.80
CA ASN A 75 -10.19 -7.89 -8.56
C ASN A 75 -9.62 -6.45 -8.46
N CYS A 76 -9.23 -6.04 -7.25
CA CYS A 76 -8.64 -4.72 -7.02
C CYS A 76 -7.25 -4.57 -7.67
N VAL A 77 -6.51 -5.67 -7.83
CA VAL A 77 -5.20 -5.71 -8.49
C VAL A 77 -5.39 -5.61 -10.00
N ALA A 78 -6.29 -6.41 -10.56
CA ALA A 78 -6.58 -6.46 -12.00
C ALA A 78 -7.20 -5.15 -12.51
N ALA A 79 -8.08 -4.52 -11.71
CA ALA A 79 -8.71 -3.27 -12.08
C ALA A 79 -7.79 -2.05 -11.92
N CYS A 80 -6.68 -2.14 -11.17
CA CYS A 80 -5.85 -0.98 -10.87
C CYS A 80 -5.17 -0.45 -12.15
N PRO A 81 -5.45 0.78 -12.59
CA PRO A 81 -4.83 1.30 -13.81
C PRO A 81 -3.35 1.66 -13.66
N GLY A 82 -2.82 1.62 -12.43
CA GLY A 82 -1.38 1.72 -12.16
C GLY A 82 -0.65 0.39 -12.27
N ASN A 83 -1.39 -0.73 -12.40
CA ASN A 83 -0.87 -2.03 -12.77
C ASN A 83 -1.09 -2.18 -14.28
N THR A 84 -0.03 -2.11 -15.08
CA THR A 84 -0.18 -2.13 -16.55
C THR A 84 -0.53 -3.55 -17.00
N ILE A 85 -1.52 -3.67 -17.90
CA ILE A 85 -2.06 -4.95 -18.37
C ILE A 85 -0.98 -5.89 -18.96
N ASN A 86 0.07 -5.36 -19.60
CA ASN A 86 1.17 -6.18 -20.12
C ASN A 86 1.92 -7.00 -19.04
N GLU A 87 1.87 -6.59 -17.78
CA GLU A 87 2.46 -7.35 -16.65
C GLU A 87 1.47 -8.40 -16.07
N LEU A 88 0.17 -8.31 -16.41
CA LEU A 88 -0.89 -9.23 -15.96
C LEU A 88 -1.18 -10.35 -16.97
N VAL A 89 -0.87 -10.13 -18.26
CA VAL A 89 -1.35 -11.00 -19.37
C VAL A 89 -0.41 -12.17 -19.65
N THR A 90 0.85 -12.13 -19.23
CA THR A 90 1.81 -13.17 -19.66
C THR A 90 1.76 -14.46 -18.86
N ASN A 91 1.25 -14.47 -17.62
CA ASN A 91 1.23 -15.69 -16.80
C ASN A 91 -0.07 -15.80 -16.00
N TRP A 92 -1.10 -16.44 -16.58
CA TRP A 92 -2.29 -16.87 -15.81
C TRP A 92 -1.93 -17.94 -14.75
N ASP A 93 -0.80 -18.61 -14.91
CA ASP A 93 -0.28 -19.64 -14.00
C ASP A 93 0.81 -19.14 -13.03
N GLU A 94 1.36 -17.94 -13.23
CA GLU A 94 2.29 -17.35 -12.25
C GLU A 94 1.60 -16.25 -11.47
N PRO A 95 1.67 -16.28 -10.14
CA PRO A 95 0.97 -15.32 -9.32
C PRO A 95 1.50 -13.93 -9.63
N ILE A 96 0.57 -12.97 -9.70
CA ILE A 96 0.78 -11.52 -9.80
C ILE A 96 1.69 -11.07 -8.63
N THR A 97 3.00 -11.30 -8.77
CA THR A 97 4.00 -11.23 -7.70
C THR A 97 5.18 -10.35 -8.05
N THR A 98 5.18 -9.70 -9.22
CA THR A 98 6.17 -8.67 -9.47
C THR A 98 6.07 -7.57 -8.41
N ASP A 99 7.22 -7.14 -7.92
CA ASP A 99 7.39 -6.03 -7.00
C ASP A 99 7.12 -4.67 -7.67
N MET A 100 6.74 -4.66 -8.94
CA MET A 100 6.45 -3.46 -9.72
C MET A 100 5.00 -2.97 -9.58
N PHE A 101 4.09 -3.79 -9.06
CA PHE A 101 2.68 -3.45 -8.92
C PHE A 101 2.36 -2.59 -7.70
N VAL A 102 1.37 -1.70 -7.87
CA VAL A 102 0.78 -0.87 -6.80
C VAL A 102 0.17 -1.75 -5.72
N LEU A 103 -0.60 -2.76 -6.15
CA LEU A 103 -1.30 -3.73 -5.32
C LEU A 103 -0.92 -5.15 -5.72
N ARG A 104 -0.82 -6.04 -4.74
CA ARG A 104 -0.48 -7.46 -4.92
C ARG A 104 -1.33 -8.31 -4.00
N ILE A 105 -1.46 -9.60 -4.31
CA ILE A 105 -1.93 -10.58 -3.32
C ILE A 105 -0.74 -11.43 -2.88
N ILE A 106 -0.52 -11.51 -1.57
CA ILE A 106 0.53 -12.31 -0.96
C ILE A 106 -0.14 -13.15 0.14
N ASN A 107 0.03 -14.47 0.07
CA ASN A 107 -0.57 -15.41 1.03
C ASN A 107 -2.09 -15.16 1.22
N GLY A 108 -2.81 -15.02 0.11
CA GLY A 108 -4.26 -14.80 0.10
C GLY A 108 -4.72 -13.39 0.52
N ASN A 109 -3.81 -12.46 0.86
CA ASN A 109 -4.16 -11.14 1.34
C ASN A 109 -3.70 -10.02 0.40
N LEU A 110 -4.51 -8.97 0.28
CA LEU A 110 -4.14 -7.76 -0.44
C LEU A 110 -3.01 -7.02 0.29
N VAL A 111 -1.99 -6.63 -0.48
CA VAL A 111 -0.82 -5.89 -0.01
C VAL A 111 -0.61 -4.67 -0.91
N ALA A 112 -0.46 -3.48 -0.31
CA ALA A 112 0.03 -2.31 -1.02
C ALA A 112 1.56 -2.35 -1.10
N ASN A 113 2.11 -2.02 -2.27
CA ASN A 113 3.52 -2.22 -2.59
C ASN A 113 4.13 -0.99 -3.29
N ARG A 114 3.93 -0.83 -4.62
CA ARG A 114 4.41 0.35 -5.37
C ARG A 114 3.40 1.48 -5.39
N VAL A 115 3.03 1.94 -4.19
CA VAL A 115 2.08 3.05 -4.01
C VAL A 115 2.57 4.36 -4.62
N ASP A 116 3.87 4.50 -4.89
CA ASP A 116 4.46 5.58 -5.70
C ASP A 116 3.89 5.66 -7.12
N LYS A 117 3.37 4.55 -7.65
CA LYS A 117 2.70 4.49 -8.96
C LYS A 117 1.17 4.63 -8.86
N CYS A 118 0.61 4.74 -7.66
CA CYS A 118 -0.83 4.92 -7.49
C CYS A 118 -1.28 6.22 -8.19
N ARG A 119 -2.40 6.19 -8.93
CA ARG A 119 -2.95 7.39 -9.58
C ARG A 119 -3.23 8.53 -8.59
N ARG A 120 -3.57 8.22 -7.34
CA ARG A 120 -3.75 9.22 -6.29
C ARG A 120 -2.46 9.96 -5.91
N VAL A 121 -1.31 9.34 -6.16
CA VAL A 121 0.02 9.93 -5.98
C VAL A 121 0.46 10.65 -7.27
N THR A 122 0.27 10.03 -8.43
CA THR A 122 0.83 10.51 -9.70
C THR A 122 -0.05 11.48 -10.49
N GLY A 123 -1.34 11.61 -10.18
CA GLY A 123 -2.22 12.56 -10.87
C GLY A 123 -3.64 12.63 -10.32
N ASP A 124 -4.46 11.61 -10.60
CA ASP A 124 -5.87 11.56 -10.19
C ASP A 124 -6.05 11.21 -8.71
N LYS A 125 -6.12 12.25 -7.87
CA LYS A 125 -6.38 12.17 -6.43
C LYS A 125 -7.72 11.53 -6.06
N ASN A 126 -8.66 11.48 -6.99
CA ASN A 126 -10.00 10.97 -6.76
C ASN A 126 -10.18 9.52 -7.21
N CYS A 127 -9.17 8.87 -7.81
CA CYS A 127 -9.26 7.49 -8.25
C CYS A 127 -9.86 6.56 -7.17
N GLN A 128 -10.91 5.80 -7.50
CA GLN A 128 -11.58 4.88 -6.56
C GLN A 128 -11.52 3.42 -7.00
N THR A 129 -10.78 3.11 -8.06
CA THR A 129 -10.89 1.83 -8.79
C THR A 129 -10.74 0.59 -7.90
N CYS A 130 -9.74 0.55 -7.03
CA CYS A 130 -9.53 -0.60 -6.15
C CYS A 130 -10.65 -0.77 -5.10
N MET A 131 -11.26 0.33 -4.64
CA MET A 131 -12.38 0.30 -3.69
C MET A 131 -13.66 -0.16 -4.38
N LEU A 132 -13.93 0.35 -5.60
CA LEU A 132 -15.10 -0.04 -6.40
C LEU A 132 -15.01 -1.49 -6.89
N ALA A 133 -13.80 -1.96 -7.21
CA ALA A 133 -13.57 -3.33 -7.66
C ALA A 133 -13.62 -4.38 -6.54
N CYS A 134 -13.63 -3.97 -5.26
CA CYS A 134 -13.66 -4.89 -4.13
C CYS A 134 -15.11 -5.21 -3.72
N PRO A 135 -15.66 -6.40 -4.04
CA PRO A 135 -17.04 -6.73 -3.68
C PRO A 135 -17.24 -6.87 -2.17
N PHE A 136 -16.17 -7.17 -1.43
CA PHE A 136 -16.19 -7.35 0.03
C PHE A 136 -15.94 -6.06 0.82
N LYS A 137 -15.69 -4.93 0.13
CA LYS A 137 -15.37 -3.64 0.76
C LYS A 137 -14.18 -3.72 1.74
N ALA A 138 -13.25 -4.63 1.48
CA ALA A 138 -12.10 -4.91 2.32
C ALA A 138 -10.98 -3.85 2.21
N VAL A 139 -11.04 -2.95 1.23
CA VAL A 139 -10.03 -1.92 0.99
C VAL A 139 -10.64 -0.53 0.98
N ASN A 140 -9.99 0.38 1.70
CA ASN A 140 -10.32 1.81 1.70
C ASN A 140 -9.04 2.65 1.54
N VAL A 141 -9.12 3.73 0.76
CA VAL A 141 -7.95 4.56 0.44
C VAL A 141 -8.24 6.03 0.72
N LYS A 142 -7.33 6.70 1.43
CA LYS A 142 -7.41 8.13 1.79
C LYS A 142 -6.17 8.88 1.32
N SER A 143 -6.35 10.05 0.72
CA SER A 143 -5.26 10.94 0.26
C SER A 143 -5.21 12.20 1.13
N TYR A 144 -4.03 12.83 1.24
CA TYR A 144 -3.81 14.04 2.06
C TYR A 144 -2.97 15.12 1.34
#